data_AF-A0A6H2C182-F1
#
_entry.id   AF-A0A6H2C182-F1
#
_cell.length_a   1.000
_cell.length_b   1.000
_cell.length_c   1.000
_cell.angle_alpha   90.00
_cell.angle_beta   90.00
_cell.angle_gamma   90.00
#
_symmetry.space_group_name_H-M   'P 1'
#
loop_
_entity.id
_entity.type
_entity.pdbx_description
1 polymer ?
#
loop_
_entity_poly.entity_id
_entity_poly.type
_entity_poly.pdbx_seq_one_letter_code
_entity_poly.pdbx_strand_id
1 'polypeptide(L)'
;MRLKTKQGLPPIVFIVLGFALLLGMPKLVAYHLSIQERMSWGEKLLILADATPEKKAGVSAFAKKDYPTAIAKFQAALIQQQNDPETLIYLNNARFVSDNAPKIAVSVPIGSNLNVARELLRGVAQAQDEINRSGGINGKGLQVEIINDENNPDIAKQVAKALIADPQVLAVVGHNASEASLAAAAIYQSGQLVMITPTSSTKELVGFGSYIFRALPSSRFLAEPLVKYVLKVARKSRVATCYNSQAPDNITFRDEFTASLIADGGQLINIDCDMASASFNPSTSISQAISSGADAILLTPHIDQLEKSIDIARSNKSRLALFSSPSMYTMQTLQSGGSDVNGLTMPVVWHPQMEKASVFTKQATKLWGGQVNWRTATAYDATQAIIQGLKKASTRSELQATLRNPEFSTTGAGEVVKFLPTGDRYTRPRLVQVRSTTAKYEFVLIDPQ
;
A
#
# COMPACT_ATOMS: atom_id res chain seq x y z
N MET A 1 -60.91 -33.31 -82.39
CA MET A 1 -62.33 -32.93 -82.22
C MET A 1 -62.44 -32.13 -80.90
N ARG A 2 -62.78 -30.83 -80.96
CA ARG A 2 -63.24 -29.87 -79.90
C ARG A 2 -62.49 -29.82 -78.53
N LEU A 3 -61.74 -28.77 -78.20
CA LEU A 3 -62.09 -27.44 -77.61
C LEU A 3 -62.06 -27.36 -76.06
N LYS A 4 -61.18 -26.47 -75.52
CA LYS A 4 -61.27 -25.60 -74.30
C LYS A 4 -61.29 -26.30 -72.91
N THR A 5 -60.71 -25.80 -71.80
CA THR A 5 -60.36 -24.43 -71.36
C THR A 5 -59.42 -24.40 -70.12
N LYS A 6 -58.75 -23.25 -69.97
CA LYS A 6 -57.91 -22.65 -68.90
C LYS A 6 -58.18 -22.94 -67.41
N GLN A 7 -57.11 -22.83 -66.59
CA GLN A 7 -56.91 -22.03 -65.34
C GLN A 7 -55.72 -22.66 -64.55
N GLY A 8 -54.72 -22.03 -63.91
CA GLY A 8 -54.25 -20.67 -63.65
C GLY A 8 -53.10 -20.84 -62.62
N LEU A 9 -51.94 -20.19 -62.80
CA LEU A 9 -50.76 -20.29 -61.90
C LEU A 9 -50.51 -18.94 -61.23
N PRO A 10 -50.28 -18.86 -59.90
CA PRO A 10 -49.70 -17.68 -59.26
C PRO A 10 -48.17 -17.81 -59.10
N PRO A 11 -47.43 -16.69 -59.04
CA PRO A 11 -45.97 -16.67 -59.09
C PRO A 11 -45.30 -16.93 -57.73
N ILE A 12 -44.17 -17.64 -57.76
CA ILE A 12 -43.25 -17.82 -56.63
C ILE A 12 -42.39 -16.55 -56.52
N VAL A 13 -42.53 -15.82 -55.41
CA VAL A 13 -41.67 -14.69 -55.03
C VAL A 13 -40.48 -15.26 -54.25
N PHE A 14 -39.27 -15.12 -54.79
CA PHE A 14 -38.02 -15.33 -54.06
C PHE A 14 -37.73 -14.11 -53.17
N ILE A 15 -37.84 -14.27 -51.85
CA ILE A 15 -37.34 -13.29 -50.88
C ILE A 15 -35.87 -13.62 -50.60
N VAL A 16 -34.98 -12.76 -51.07
CA VAL A 16 -33.55 -12.75 -50.68
C VAL A 16 -33.46 -12.04 -49.33
N LEU A 17 -33.30 -12.79 -48.25
CA LEU A 17 -33.00 -12.27 -46.92
C LEU A 17 -31.48 -12.10 -46.79
N GLY A 18 -31.00 -10.87 -46.93
CA GLY A 18 -29.64 -10.48 -46.60
C GLY A 18 -29.44 -10.46 -45.09
N PHE A 19 -28.60 -11.36 -44.58
CA PHE A 19 -28.07 -11.32 -43.22
C PHE A 19 -26.92 -10.30 -43.15
N ALA A 20 -27.20 -9.08 -42.67
CA ALA A 20 -26.17 -8.17 -42.19
C ALA A 20 -25.81 -8.57 -40.74
N LEU A 21 -24.69 -9.27 -40.58
CA LEU A 21 -24.12 -9.59 -39.28
C LEU A 21 -23.49 -8.31 -38.68
N LEU A 22 -24.29 -7.48 -38.02
CA LEU A 22 -23.80 -6.43 -37.14
C LEU A 22 -23.33 -7.08 -35.83
N LEU A 23 -22.05 -7.47 -35.80
CA LEU A 23 -21.33 -7.85 -34.58
C LEU A 23 -21.22 -6.61 -33.67
N GLY A 24 -22.23 -6.38 -32.85
CA GLY A 24 -22.15 -5.50 -31.70
C GLY A 24 -21.26 -6.14 -30.64
N MET A 25 -19.97 -5.80 -30.65
CA MET A 25 -19.12 -6.03 -29.49
C MET A 25 -19.71 -5.25 -28.30
N PRO A 26 -20.02 -5.88 -27.15
CA PRO A 26 -20.42 -5.13 -25.98
C PRO A 26 -19.24 -4.23 -25.60
N LYS A 27 -19.44 -2.91 -25.64
CA LYS A 27 -18.53 -1.96 -25.02
C LYS A 27 -18.35 -2.44 -23.57
N LEU A 28 -17.12 -2.79 -23.20
CA LEU A 28 -16.71 -2.95 -21.81
C LEU A 28 -17.02 -1.63 -21.10
N VAL A 29 -18.20 -1.52 -20.51
CA VAL A 29 -18.49 -0.45 -19.57
C VAL A 29 -17.67 -0.78 -18.34
N ALA A 30 -16.53 -0.11 -18.18
CA ALA A 30 -15.83 -0.10 -16.91
C ALA A 30 -16.83 0.41 -15.86
N TYR A 31 -17.22 -0.46 -14.94
CA TYR A 31 -18.13 -0.10 -13.85
C TYR A 31 -17.38 0.88 -12.93
N HIS A 32 -17.60 2.17 -13.12
CA HIS A 32 -17.04 3.18 -12.23
C HIS A 32 -17.83 3.18 -10.92
N LEU A 33 -17.32 2.48 -9.91
CA LEU A 33 -17.85 2.56 -8.54
C LEU A 33 -17.81 4.02 -8.08
N SER A 34 -18.96 4.50 -7.59
CA SER A 34 -19.07 5.79 -6.89
C SER A 34 -18.17 5.82 -5.66
N ILE A 35 -17.85 7.02 -5.18
CA ILE A 35 -16.97 7.15 -4.01
C ILE A 35 -17.59 6.51 -2.75
N GLN A 36 -18.92 6.58 -2.58
CA GLN A 36 -19.64 5.91 -1.50
C GLN A 36 -19.61 4.38 -1.60
N GLU A 37 -19.42 3.82 -2.80
CA GLU A 37 -19.21 2.38 -2.98
C GLU A 37 -17.83 1.89 -2.56
N ARG A 38 -16.90 2.83 -2.37
CA ARG A 38 -15.50 2.56 -2.01
C ARG A 38 -15.22 2.74 -0.52
N MET A 39 -16.19 3.20 0.25
CA MET A 39 -16.05 3.58 1.66
C MET A 39 -16.94 2.70 2.54
N SER A 40 -16.48 2.37 3.74
CA SER A 40 -17.35 1.76 4.74
C SER A 40 -16.90 1.90 6.19
N TRP A 41 -17.87 2.15 7.08
CA TRP A 41 -17.72 2.05 8.53
C TRP A 41 -18.03 0.64 9.06
N GLY A 42 -18.54 -0.25 8.21
CA GLY A 42 -18.99 -1.60 8.57
C GLY A 42 -20.35 -1.97 7.99
N GLU A 43 -21.05 -1.03 7.36
CA GLU A 43 -22.31 -1.25 6.67
C GLU A 43 -22.14 -1.88 5.28
N LYS A 44 -20.90 -2.07 4.81
CA LYS A 44 -20.58 -2.69 3.52
C LYS A 44 -19.29 -3.50 3.60
N LEU A 45 -19.19 -4.55 2.79
CA LEU A 45 -17.94 -5.29 2.58
C LEU A 45 -17.13 -4.63 1.45
N LEU A 46 -15.88 -4.31 1.72
CA LEU A 46 -14.93 -3.85 0.70
C LEU A 46 -14.00 -4.99 0.28
N ILE A 47 -13.62 -5.86 1.21
CA ILE A 47 -12.85 -7.08 0.93
C ILE A 47 -13.82 -8.27 0.76
N LEU A 48 -14.15 -8.56 -0.50
CA LEU A 48 -15.00 -9.69 -0.84
C LEU A 48 -14.27 -11.04 -0.75
N ALA A 49 -12.94 -11.01 -0.88
CA ALA A 49 -12.10 -12.18 -0.69
C ALA A 49 -12.27 -12.71 0.74
N ASP A 50 -12.64 -13.98 0.86
CA ASP A 50 -12.84 -14.69 2.12
C ASP A 50 -14.03 -14.18 2.98
N ALA A 51 -15.04 -13.56 2.36
CA ALA A 51 -16.24 -13.10 3.05
C ALA A 51 -17.11 -14.27 3.56
N THR A 52 -16.92 -14.65 4.82
CA THR A 52 -17.71 -15.69 5.50
C THR A 52 -19.20 -15.30 5.63
N PRO A 53 -20.12 -16.28 5.76
CA PRO A 53 -21.53 -16.01 6.03
C PRO A 53 -21.74 -15.13 7.27
N GLU A 54 -20.95 -15.36 8.33
CA GLU A 54 -20.97 -14.58 9.56
C GLU A 54 -20.57 -13.13 9.30
N LYS A 55 -19.50 -12.90 8.55
CA LYS A 55 -19.06 -11.55 8.20
C LYS A 55 -20.14 -10.79 7.41
N LYS A 56 -20.76 -11.44 6.42
CA LYS A 56 -21.88 -10.88 5.63
C LYS A 56 -23.09 -10.55 6.51
N ALA A 57 -23.43 -11.44 7.45
CA ALA A 57 -24.51 -11.20 8.40
C ALA A 57 -24.19 -10.04 9.36
N GLY A 58 -22.93 -9.92 9.80
CA GLY A 58 -22.46 -8.81 10.64
C GLY A 58 -22.58 -7.46 9.95
N VAL A 59 -22.13 -7.38 8.69
CA VAL A 59 -22.28 -6.17 7.86
C VAL A 59 -23.75 -5.81 7.65
N SER A 60 -24.60 -6.81 7.35
CA SER A 60 -26.03 -6.59 7.15
C SER A 60 -26.73 -6.08 8.43
N ALA A 61 -26.31 -6.56 9.60
CA ALA A 61 -26.81 -6.10 10.90
C ALA A 61 -26.31 -4.69 11.23
N PHE A 62 -25.03 -4.40 10.96
CA PHE A 62 -24.45 -3.07 11.15
C PHE A 62 -25.18 -2.01 10.30
N ALA A 63 -25.46 -2.32 9.02
CA ALA A 63 -26.21 -1.45 8.12
C ALA A 63 -27.63 -1.12 8.65
N LYS A 64 -28.24 -2.05 9.39
CA LYS A 64 -29.55 -1.87 10.05
C LYS A 64 -29.45 -1.23 11.44
N LYS A 65 -28.25 -0.84 11.88
CA LYS A 65 -27.93 -0.37 13.24
C LYS A 65 -28.24 -1.39 14.35
N ASP A 66 -28.34 -2.67 14.00
CA ASP A 66 -28.42 -3.78 14.96
C ASP A 66 -27.01 -4.17 15.40
N TYR A 67 -26.40 -3.30 16.23
CA TYR A 67 -25.03 -3.47 16.70
C TYR A 67 -24.83 -4.73 17.56
N PRO A 68 -25.75 -5.14 18.46
CA PRO A 68 -25.61 -6.39 19.19
C PRO A 68 -25.44 -7.61 18.27
N THR A 69 -26.27 -7.73 17.23
CA THR A 69 -26.12 -8.80 16.24
C THR A 69 -24.84 -8.65 15.44
N ALA A 70 -24.50 -7.43 15.01
CA ALA A 70 -23.27 -7.17 14.26
C ALA A 70 -22.03 -7.63 15.04
N ILE A 71 -21.95 -7.27 16.33
CA ILE A 71 -20.86 -7.66 17.24
C ILE A 71 -20.73 -9.18 17.32
N ALA A 72 -21.83 -9.88 17.60
CA ALA A 72 -21.83 -11.34 17.72
C ALA A 72 -21.36 -12.02 16.43
N LYS A 73 -21.81 -11.51 15.27
CA LYS A 73 -21.45 -12.06 13.97
C LYS A 73 -20.01 -11.78 13.56
N PHE A 74 -19.50 -10.56 13.80
CA PHE A 74 -18.09 -10.27 13.55
C PHE A 74 -17.15 -11.05 14.47
N GLN A 75 -17.52 -11.27 15.73
CA GLN A 75 -16.77 -12.16 16.64
C GLN A 75 -16.72 -13.60 16.10
N ALA A 76 -17.85 -14.15 15.64
CA ALA A 76 -17.89 -15.47 15.05
C ALA A 76 -17.05 -15.57 13.76
N ALA A 77 -17.06 -14.53 12.92
CA ALA A 77 -16.22 -14.46 11.74
C ALA A 77 -14.71 -14.47 12.10
N LEU A 78 -14.29 -13.73 13.13
CA LEU A 78 -12.89 -13.70 13.58
C LEU A 78 -12.43 -15.01 14.24
N ILE A 79 -13.34 -15.83 14.78
CA ILE A 79 -13.00 -17.18 15.24
C ILE A 79 -12.62 -18.08 14.04
N GLN A 80 -13.32 -17.93 12.91
CA GLN A 80 -13.03 -18.68 11.69
C GLN A 80 -11.79 -18.15 10.96
N GLN A 81 -11.65 -16.83 10.89
CA GLN A 81 -10.57 -16.15 10.20
C GLN A 81 -9.98 -15.04 11.07
N GLN A 82 -9.08 -15.45 11.97
CA GLN A 82 -8.41 -14.54 12.91
C GLN A 82 -7.68 -13.39 12.20
N ASN A 83 -7.09 -13.66 11.03
CA ASN A 83 -6.27 -12.70 10.29
C ASN A 83 -7.09 -11.82 9.31
N ASP A 84 -8.26 -11.34 9.75
CA ASP A 84 -9.14 -10.45 8.97
C ASP A 84 -9.22 -9.05 9.60
N PRO A 85 -8.41 -8.09 9.11
CA PRO A 85 -8.37 -6.75 9.69
C PRO A 85 -9.62 -5.90 9.37
N GLU A 86 -10.32 -6.15 8.26
CA GLU A 86 -11.57 -5.43 7.95
C GLU A 86 -12.64 -5.79 8.98
N THR A 87 -12.81 -7.09 9.27
CA THR A 87 -13.76 -7.54 10.29
C THR A 87 -13.41 -7.02 11.68
N LEU A 88 -12.13 -6.95 12.05
CA LEU A 88 -11.73 -6.40 13.35
C LEU A 88 -12.04 -4.90 13.47
N ILE A 89 -11.84 -4.13 12.41
CA ILE A 89 -12.22 -2.70 12.38
C ILE A 89 -13.73 -2.55 12.54
N TYR A 90 -14.52 -3.31 11.78
CA TYR A 90 -15.99 -3.24 11.86
C TYR A 90 -16.53 -3.69 13.22
N LEU A 91 -15.92 -4.72 13.82
CA LEU A 91 -16.24 -5.13 15.19
C LEU A 91 -15.97 -4.00 16.20
N ASN A 92 -14.83 -3.31 16.07
CA ASN A 92 -14.50 -2.18 16.94
C ASN A 92 -15.47 -1.02 16.73
N ASN A 93 -15.81 -0.70 15.47
CA ASN A 93 -16.80 0.33 15.18
C ASN A 93 -18.15 0.02 15.84
N ALA A 94 -18.63 -1.23 15.70
CA ALA A 94 -19.92 -1.68 16.25
C ALA A 94 -19.96 -1.66 17.78
N ARG A 95 -18.84 -1.98 18.45
CA ARG A 95 -18.75 -1.99 19.93
C ARG A 95 -18.79 -0.59 20.55
N PHE A 96 -18.29 0.42 19.84
CA PHE A 96 -18.01 1.74 20.41
C PHE A 96 -18.74 2.88 19.69
N VAL A 97 -19.92 2.60 19.13
CA VAL A 97 -20.75 3.61 18.45
C VAL A 97 -21.13 4.74 19.44
N SER A 98 -20.89 5.98 19.05
CA SER A 98 -21.28 7.19 19.81
C SER A 98 -21.32 8.40 18.88
N ASP A 99 -22.27 9.31 19.11
CA ASP A 99 -22.50 10.51 18.28
C ASP A 99 -21.28 11.45 18.22
N ASN A 100 -20.42 11.41 19.24
CA ASN A 100 -19.24 12.27 19.36
C ASN A 100 -17.92 11.47 19.40
N ALA A 101 -17.92 10.25 18.86
CA ALA A 101 -16.72 9.44 18.75
C ALA A 101 -15.69 10.12 17.84
N PRO A 102 -14.38 10.08 18.16
CA PRO A 102 -13.36 10.51 17.23
C PRO A 102 -13.36 9.58 16.00
N LYS A 103 -13.36 10.18 14.81
CA LYS A 103 -13.42 9.46 13.54
C LYS A 103 -12.18 9.73 12.71
N ILE A 104 -11.61 8.67 12.13
CA ILE A 104 -10.52 8.75 11.16
C ILE A 104 -10.85 7.86 9.96
N ALA A 105 -10.15 8.09 8.86
CA ALA A 105 -10.21 7.22 7.68
C ALA A 105 -8.88 6.48 7.48
N VAL A 106 -8.95 5.29 6.89
CA VAL A 106 -7.81 4.56 6.34
C VAL A 106 -8.04 4.29 4.86
N SER A 107 -7.17 4.83 4.00
CA SER A 107 -7.26 4.67 2.55
C SER A 107 -6.21 3.68 2.05
N VAL A 108 -6.67 2.61 1.40
CA VAL A 108 -5.88 1.42 1.06
C VAL A 108 -6.21 0.87 -0.33
N PRO A 109 -5.27 0.16 -0.99
CA PRO A 109 -5.45 -0.29 -2.37
C PRO A 109 -6.16 -1.64 -2.47
N ILE A 110 -7.39 -1.77 -1.96
CA ILE A 110 -8.12 -3.06 -1.95
C ILE A 110 -8.28 -3.65 -3.36
N GLY A 111 -8.63 -2.82 -4.34
CA GLY A 111 -8.91 -3.28 -5.71
C GLY A 111 -7.68 -3.56 -6.58
N SER A 112 -6.52 -2.97 -6.27
CA SER A 112 -5.28 -3.19 -7.04
C SER A 112 -4.28 -4.11 -6.32
N ASN A 113 -4.21 -4.04 -4.99
CA ASN A 113 -3.25 -4.80 -4.20
C ASN A 113 -3.81 -5.20 -2.83
N LEU A 114 -4.64 -6.23 -2.82
CA LEU A 114 -5.33 -6.71 -1.64
C LEU A 114 -4.38 -7.11 -0.49
N ASN A 115 -3.21 -7.67 -0.79
CA ASN A 115 -2.24 -8.05 0.23
C ASN A 115 -1.69 -6.82 0.96
N VAL A 116 -1.28 -5.79 0.21
CA VAL A 116 -0.84 -4.51 0.79
C VAL A 116 -1.96 -3.83 1.57
N ALA A 117 -3.20 -3.85 1.06
CA ALA A 117 -4.35 -3.33 1.78
C ALA A 117 -4.55 -4.02 3.14
N ARG A 118 -4.48 -5.37 3.17
CA ARG A 118 -4.57 -6.15 4.42
C ARG A 118 -3.44 -5.81 5.38
N GLU A 119 -2.21 -5.66 4.90
CA GLU A 119 -1.05 -5.29 5.73
C GLU A 119 -1.24 -3.93 6.42
N LEU A 120 -1.70 -2.92 5.69
CA LEU A 120 -1.99 -1.60 6.23
C LEU A 120 -3.16 -1.63 7.22
N LEU A 121 -4.25 -2.30 6.85
CA LEU A 121 -5.43 -2.42 7.71
C LEU A 121 -5.11 -3.14 9.03
N ARG A 122 -4.21 -4.14 9.06
CA ARG A 122 -3.77 -4.77 10.31
C ARG A 122 -3.17 -3.75 11.28
N GLY A 123 -2.38 -2.80 10.78
CA GLY A 123 -1.73 -1.80 11.63
C GLY A 123 -2.75 -0.88 12.28
N VAL A 124 -3.70 -0.39 11.47
CA VAL A 124 -4.80 0.47 11.93
C VAL A 124 -5.73 -0.27 12.87
N ALA A 125 -6.15 -1.49 12.51
CA ALA A 125 -7.05 -2.33 13.29
C ALA A 125 -6.47 -2.65 14.68
N GLN A 126 -5.17 -2.96 14.74
CA GLN A 126 -4.49 -3.23 16.00
C GLN A 126 -4.46 -1.99 16.90
N ALA A 127 -4.04 -0.84 16.38
CA ALA A 127 -4.01 0.40 17.15
C ALA A 127 -5.41 0.80 17.64
N GLN A 128 -6.44 0.62 16.81
CA GLN A 128 -7.84 0.85 17.16
C GLN A 128 -8.33 -0.09 18.28
N ASP A 129 -8.10 -1.40 18.16
CA ASP A 129 -8.53 -2.38 19.17
C ASP A 129 -7.85 -2.11 20.52
N GLU A 130 -6.57 -1.78 20.51
CA GLU A 130 -5.81 -1.45 21.73
C GLU A 130 -6.33 -0.20 22.43
N ILE A 131 -6.55 0.91 21.70
CA ILE A 131 -7.06 2.16 22.32
C ILE A 131 -8.50 1.98 22.81
N ASN A 132 -9.35 1.32 22.03
CA ASN A 132 -10.76 1.14 22.39
C ASN A 132 -10.93 0.25 23.62
N ARG A 133 -10.13 -0.83 23.74
CA ARG A 133 -10.12 -1.68 24.94
C ARG A 133 -9.51 -1.01 26.16
N SER A 134 -8.70 0.03 25.96
CA SER A 134 -8.05 0.78 27.04
C SER A 134 -8.87 1.99 27.50
N GLY A 135 -10.17 2.04 27.20
CA GLY A 135 -11.08 3.13 27.60
C GLY A 135 -11.27 4.22 26.55
N GLY A 136 -10.68 4.08 25.36
CA GLY A 136 -10.84 5.01 24.26
C GLY A 136 -10.06 6.32 24.41
N ILE A 137 -10.35 7.27 23.52
CA ILE A 137 -9.81 8.62 23.54
C ILE A 137 -10.79 9.49 24.32
N ASN A 138 -10.38 9.96 25.51
CA ASN A 138 -11.21 10.75 26.40
C ASN A 138 -12.57 10.07 26.71
N GLY A 139 -12.53 8.75 26.94
CA GLY A 139 -13.72 7.94 27.25
C GLY A 139 -14.53 7.48 26.04
N LYS A 140 -14.11 7.80 24.81
CA LYS A 140 -14.85 7.46 23.58
C LYS A 140 -14.02 6.58 22.65
N GLY A 141 -14.62 5.52 22.12
CA GLY A 141 -13.90 4.66 21.18
C GLY A 141 -13.65 5.35 19.83
N LEU A 142 -12.48 5.10 19.28
CA LEU A 142 -12.08 5.48 17.92
C LEU A 142 -12.88 4.68 16.89
N GLN A 143 -13.47 5.41 15.95
CA GLN A 143 -14.15 4.85 14.78
C GLN A 143 -13.25 5.02 13.54
N VAL A 144 -13.18 3.98 12.71
CA VAL A 144 -12.31 3.95 11.52
C VAL A 144 -13.13 3.61 10.28
N GLU A 145 -13.11 4.49 9.28
CA GLU A 145 -13.67 4.23 7.95
C GLU A 145 -12.60 3.60 7.06
N ILE A 146 -12.93 2.49 6.40
CA ILE A 146 -12.05 1.87 5.40
C ILE A 146 -12.43 2.38 4.02
N ILE A 147 -11.43 2.72 3.20
CA ILE A 147 -11.63 3.32 1.88
C ILE A 147 -10.72 2.67 0.83
N ASN A 148 -11.28 2.19 -0.27
CA ASN A 148 -10.54 1.63 -1.39
C ASN A 148 -10.13 2.71 -2.42
N ASP A 149 -8.84 3.03 -2.49
CA ASP A 149 -8.28 3.98 -3.48
C ASP A 149 -7.65 3.32 -4.71
N GLU A 150 -7.46 1.99 -4.69
CA GLU A 150 -6.79 1.20 -5.74
C GLU A 150 -5.39 1.70 -6.13
N ASN A 151 -4.67 2.42 -5.24
CA ASN A 151 -3.46 3.17 -5.60
C ASN A 151 -3.66 4.16 -6.77
N ASN A 152 -4.90 4.50 -7.12
CA ASN A 152 -5.19 5.32 -8.29
C ASN A 152 -5.25 6.82 -7.90
N PRO A 153 -4.43 7.68 -8.52
CA PRO A 153 -4.40 9.12 -8.21
C PRO A 153 -5.75 9.85 -8.34
N ASP A 154 -6.59 9.48 -9.31
CA ASP A 154 -7.88 10.14 -9.53
C ASP A 154 -8.94 9.66 -8.55
N ILE A 155 -8.87 8.39 -8.12
CA ILE A 155 -9.70 7.90 -7.02
C ILE A 155 -9.24 8.55 -5.72
N ALA A 156 -7.94 8.65 -5.46
CA ALA A 156 -7.39 9.31 -4.27
C ALA A 156 -7.83 10.79 -4.15
N LYS A 157 -7.90 11.54 -5.25
CA LYS A 157 -8.50 12.89 -5.27
C LYS A 157 -9.98 12.89 -4.86
N GLN A 158 -10.75 11.90 -5.33
CA GLN A 158 -12.17 11.78 -4.98
C GLN A 158 -12.36 11.41 -3.50
N VAL A 159 -11.53 10.49 -2.99
CA VAL A 159 -11.45 10.17 -1.55
C VAL A 159 -11.16 11.42 -0.76
N ALA A 160 -10.13 12.18 -1.14
CA ALA A 160 -9.75 13.38 -0.42
C ALA A 160 -10.88 14.41 -0.38
N LYS A 161 -11.55 14.67 -1.51
CA LYS A 161 -12.72 15.57 -1.59
C LYS A 161 -13.87 15.14 -0.68
N ALA A 162 -14.19 13.86 -0.66
CA ALA A 162 -15.25 13.31 0.18
C ALA A 162 -14.91 13.46 1.68
N LEU A 163 -13.68 13.15 2.07
CA LEU A 163 -13.24 13.23 3.46
C LEU A 163 -13.13 14.67 3.98
N ILE A 164 -12.69 15.63 3.17
CA ILE A 164 -12.67 17.03 3.62
C ILE A 164 -14.08 17.59 3.79
N ALA A 165 -15.06 17.08 3.04
CA ALA A 165 -16.46 17.49 3.09
C ALA A 165 -17.19 16.95 4.33
N ASP A 166 -16.73 15.85 4.93
CA ASP A 166 -17.22 15.37 6.22
C ASP A 166 -16.39 15.96 7.38
N PRO A 167 -16.89 16.98 8.10
CA PRO A 167 -16.14 17.61 9.20
C PRO A 167 -15.91 16.68 10.39
N GLN A 168 -16.60 15.53 10.47
CA GLN A 168 -16.41 14.58 11.57
C GLN A 168 -15.12 13.76 11.42
N VAL A 169 -14.59 13.61 10.20
CA VAL A 169 -13.32 12.92 9.98
C VAL A 169 -12.15 13.83 10.35
N LEU A 170 -11.34 13.41 11.33
CA LEU A 170 -10.28 14.24 11.92
C LEU A 170 -8.91 14.00 11.29
N ALA A 171 -8.67 12.81 10.73
CA ALA A 171 -7.40 12.44 10.09
C ALA A 171 -7.56 11.28 9.11
N VAL A 172 -6.55 11.11 8.26
CA VAL A 172 -6.43 10.03 7.29
C VAL A 172 -5.10 9.30 7.48
N VAL A 173 -5.15 7.97 7.61
CA VAL A 173 -4.00 7.09 7.43
C VAL A 173 -3.99 6.63 5.97
N GLY A 174 -3.00 7.09 5.21
CA GLY A 174 -2.94 6.87 3.77
C GLY A 174 -2.19 7.99 3.06
N HIS A 175 -1.98 7.90 1.75
CA HIS A 175 -2.27 6.76 0.89
C HIS A 175 -1.08 5.79 0.83
N ASN A 176 -1.26 4.63 0.20
CA ASN A 176 -0.16 3.67 0.05
C ASN A 176 0.86 4.11 -1.02
N ALA A 177 0.40 4.24 -2.27
CA ALA A 177 1.22 4.66 -3.40
C ALA A 177 1.53 6.17 -3.37
N SER A 178 2.71 6.55 -3.83
CA SER A 178 3.17 7.93 -3.69
C SER A 178 2.44 8.90 -4.62
N GLU A 179 2.08 8.46 -5.82
CA GLU A 179 1.24 9.18 -6.76
C GLU A 179 -0.18 9.42 -6.22
N ALA A 180 -0.74 8.47 -5.47
CA ALA A 180 -2.03 8.62 -4.80
C ALA A 180 -1.92 9.64 -3.65
N SER A 181 -0.89 9.52 -2.80
CA SER A 181 -0.62 10.48 -1.72
C SER A 181 -0.40 11.89 -2.25
N LEU A 182 0.38 12.06 -3.32
CA LEU A 182 0.61 13.37 -3.95
C LEU A 182 -0.67 13.98 -4.50
N ALA A 183 -1.48 13.18 -5.18
CA ALA A 183 -2.75 13.62 -5.75
C ALA A 183 -3.75 14.09 -4.68
N ALA A 184 -3.73 13.45 -3.51
CA ALA A 184 -4.60 13.80 -2.38
C ALA A 184 -4.05 14.94 -1.49
N ALA A 185 -2.71 15.08 -1.39
CA ALA A 185 -2.05 15.98 -0.44
C ALA A 185 -2.50 17.44 -0.55
N ALA A 186 -2.63 17.98 -1.77
CA ALA A 186 -3.09 19.36 -1.97
C ALA A 186 -4.52 19.59 -1.46
N ILE A 187 -5.38 18.58 -1.58
CA ILE A 187 -6.79 18.64 -1.16
C ILE A 187 -6.87 18.55 0.35
N TYR A 188 -6.13 17.62 0.98
CA TYR A 188 -6.05 17.53 2.44
C TYR A 188 -5.45 18.78 3.08
N GLN A 189 -4.37 19.31 2.50
CA GLN A 189 -3.73 20.53 2.99
C GLN A 189 -4.69 21.72 2.94
N SER A 190 -5.45 21.89 1.85
CA SER A 190 -6.42 22.98 1.74
C SER A 190 -7.66 22.78 2.61
N GLY A 191 -8.13 21.54 2.76
CA GLY A 191 -9.24 21.17 3.66
C GLY A 191 -8.84 21.03 5.13
N GLN A 192 -7.59 21.39 5.49
CA GLN A 192 -7.03 21.30 6.83
C GLN A 192 -7.21 19.91 7.47
N LEU A 193 -7.15 18.84 6.68
CA LEU A 193 -7.29 17.46 7.14
C LEU A 193 -5.90 16.82 7.25
N VAL A 194 -5.56 16.33 8.44
CA VAL A 194 -4.27 15.66 8.66
C VAL A 194 -4.22 14.37 7.83
N MET A 195 -3.18 14.22 7.02
CA MET A 195 -2.83 12.97 6.36
C MET A 195 -1.49 12.47 6.91
N ILE A 196 -1.45 11.23 7.38
CA ILE A 196 -0.22 10.52 7.69
C ILE A 196 -0.08 9.33 6.75
N THR A 197 0.80 9.41 5.77
CA THR A 197 1.07 8.27 4.88
C THR A 197 2.00 7.26 5.55
N PRO A 198 1.64 5.97 5.58
CA PRO A 198 2.46 4.93 6.17
C PRO A 198 3.60 4.45 5.27
N THR A 199 3.52 4.71 3.95
CA THR A 199 4.38 4.04 2.96
C THR A 199 4.89 4.91 1.81
N SER A 200 4.31 6.08 1.54
CA SER A 200 4.73 6.92 0.41
C SER A 200 6.03 7.67 0.70
N SER A 201 7.05 7.47 -0.14
CA SER A 201 8.42 7.92 0.12
C SER A 201 8.96 8.97 -0.88
N THR A 202 8.13 9.40 -1.83
CA THR A 202 8.49 10.41 -2.83
C THR A 202 8.96 11.72 -2.21
N LYS A 203 9.96 12.37 -2.80
CA LYS A 203 10.58 13.59 -2.24
C LYS A 203 9.64 14.79 -2.28
N GLU A 204 8.68 14.79 -3.21
CA GLU A 204 7.69 15.85 -3.41
C GLU A 204 6.73 15.97 -2.22
N LEU A 205 6.63 14.97 -1.34
CA LEU A 205 5.87 15.05 -0.09
C LEU A 205 6.67 15.67 1.07
N VAL A 206 8.00 15.80 0.96
CA VAL A 206 8.84 16.39 2.01
C VAL A 206 8.48 17.86 2.19
N GLY A 207 8.00 18.24 3.37
CA GLY A 207 7.65 19.64 3.64
C GLY A 207 6.49 20.16 2.78
N PHE A 208 5.66 19.27 2.22
CA PHE A 208 4.56 19.64 1.32
C PHE A 208 3.61 20.67 1.96
N GLY A 209 3.30 20.50 3.24
CA GLY A 209 2.42 21.38 3.98
C GLY A 209 2.24 20.93 5.42
N SER A 210 1.69 21.81 6.26
CA SER A 210 1.57 21.61 7.70
C SER A 210 0.67 20.45 8.13
N TYR A 211 -0.25 20.00 7.28
CA TYR A 211 -1.18 18.89 7.53
C TYR A 211 -0.70 17.55 6.93
N ILE A 212 0.43 17.54 6.22
CA ILE A 212 0.96 16.35 5.55
C ILE A 212 2.15 15.80 6.33
N PHE A 213 2.05 14.53 6.72
CA PHE A 213 3.06 13.82 7.50
C PHE A 213 3.34 12.44 6.90
N ARG A 214 4.51 11.89 7.22
CA ARG A 214 4.92 10.56 6.76
C ARG A 214 5.44 9.74 7.94
N ALA A 215 4.98 8.49 8.06
CA ALA A 215 5.48 7.55 9.07
C ALA A 215 6.83 6.90 8.69
N LEU A 216 7.46 7.42 7.63
CA LEU A 216 8.73 6.98 7.06
C LEU A 216 9.77 8.12 7.08
N PRO A 217 11.08 7.78 7.02
CA PRO A 217 12.11 8.77 6.75
C PRO A 217 12.13 9.13 5.26
N SER A 218 12.90 10.17 4.92
CA SER A 218 13.12 10.51 3.51
C SER A 218 13.89 9.40 2.77
N SER A 219 13.68 9.30 1.46
CA SER A 219 14.37 8.32 0.62
C SER A 219 15.89 8.42 0.67
N ARG A 220 16.42 9.63 0.91
CA ARG A 220 17.86 9.84 1.15
C ARG A 220 18.37 9.05 2.34
N PHE A 221 17.69 9.11 3.49
CA PHE A 221 18.07 8.35 4.68
C PHE A 221 18.04 6.84 4.44
N LEU A 222 17.18 6.36 3.54
CA LEU A 222 17.12 4.95 3.14
C LEU A 222 18.24 4.56 2.16
N ALA A 223 18.58 5.44 1.22
CA ALA A 223 19.56 5.17 0.18
C ALA A 223 21.01 5.18 0.69
N GLU A 224 21.38 6.12 1.55
CA GLU A 224 22.75 6.27 2.07
C GLU A 224 23.35 4.99 2.69
N PRO A 225 22.67 4.26 3.61
CA PRO A 225 23.23 3.02 4.15
C PRO A 225 23.33 1.92 3.10
N LEU A 226 22.41 1.88 2.12
CA LEU A 226 22.49 0.91 1.03
C LEU A 226 23.73 1.17 0.17
N VAL A 227 23.99 2.42 -0.21
CA VAL A 227 25.18 2.81 -0.99
C VAL A 227 26.47 2.47 -0.25
N LYS A 228 26.55 2.76 1.05
CA LYS A 228 27.71 2.40 1.87
C LYS A 228 27.98 0.90 1.84
N TYR A 229 26.93 0.09 1.99
CA TYR A 229 27.05 -1.37 1.87
C TYR A 229 27.48 -1.80 0.46
N VAL A 230 26.88 -1.23 -0.58
CA VAL A 230 27.20 -1.52 -2.00
C VAL A 230 28.69 -1.33 -2.26
N LEU A 231 29.25 -0.18 -1.86
CA LEU A 231 30.63 0.19 -2.15
C LEU A 231 31.64 -0.50 -1.22
N LYS A 232 31.37 -0.56 0.09
CA LYS A 232 32.36 -1.01 1.09
C LYS A 232 32.33 -2.51 1.35
N VAL A 233 31.13 -3.08 1.41
CA VAL A 233 30.92 -4.49 1.78
C VAL A 233 30.78 -5.36 0.54
N ALA A 234 29.84 -5.03 -0.34
CA ALA A 234 29.62 -5.77 -1.58
C ALA A 234 30.70 -5.50 -2.64
N ARG A 235 31.50 -4.43 -2.46
CA ARG A 235 32.59 -4.00 -3.35
C ARG A 235 32.13 -3.87 -4.80
N LYS A 236 30.97 -3.26 -5.00
CA LYS A 236 30.37 -2.96 -6.31
C LYS A 236 30.36 -1.46 -6.50
N SER A 237 30.88 -0.99 -7.62
CA SER A 237 31.01 0.44 -7.89
C SER A 237 30.41 0.87 -9.22
N ARG A 238 29.90 -0.05 -10.03
CA ARG A 238 29.34 0.22 -11.37
C ARG A 238 27.91 -0.29 -11.43
N VAL A 239 26.97 0.52 -10.94
CA VAL A 239 25.59 0.11 -10.71
C VAL A 239 24.70 0.56 -11.86
N ALA A 240 24.00 -0.36 -12.51
CA ALA A 240 22.90 -0.02 -13.42
C ALA A 240 21.58 0.14 -12.64
N THR A 241 20.58 0.83 -13.21
CA THR A 241 19.26 1.01 -12.56
C THR A 241 18.13 0.54 -13.47
N CYS A 242 17.16 -0.15 -12.89
CA CYS A 242 15.86 -0.44 -13.48
C CYS A 242 14.77 0.14 -12.58
N TYR A 243 13.93 1.02 -13.11
CA TYR A 243 12.93 1.76 -12.33
C TYR A 243 11.61 1.83 -13.09
N ASN A 244 10.52 2.19 -12.41
CA ASN A 244 9.26 2.51 -13.06
C ASN A 244 9.10 4.04 -13.16
N SER A 245 9.05 4.59 -14.38
CA SER A 245 8.97 6.04 -14.62
C SER A 245 7.60 6.68 -14.33
N GLN A 246 6.56 5.88 -14.12
CA GLN A 246 5.22 6.35 -13.75
C GLN A 246 5.02 6.40 -12.22
N ALA A 247 6.01 5.98 -11.45
CA ALA A 247 5.96 5.89 -9.99
C ALA A 247 6.96 6.87 -9.35
N PRO A 248 6.50 7.99 -8.75
CA PRO A 248 7.36 9.05 -8.21
C PRO A 248 8.35 8.61 -7.11
N ASP A 249 7.97 7.63 -6.28
CA ASP A 249 8.87 7.04 -5.28
C ASP A 249 10.01 6.25 -5.89
N ASN A 250 9.77 5.55 -6.99
CA ASN A 250 10.80 4.78 -7.68
C ASN A 250 11.82 5.69 -8.36
N ILE A 251 11.37 6.80 -8.93
CA ILE A 251 12.23 7.87 -9.44
C ILE A 251 13.01 8.49 -8.28
N THR A 252 12.33 8.88 -7.20
CA THR A 252 12.95 9.47 -6.01
C THR A 252 14.04 8.57 -5.46
N PHE A 253 13.77 7.29 -5.22
CA PHE A 253 14.74 6.38 -4.62
C PHE A 253 15.93 6.14 -5.56
N ARG A 254 15.70 5.98 -6.88
CA ARG A 254 16.75 5.90 -7.88
C ARG A 254 17.66 7.13 -7.84
N ASP A 255 17.08 8.32 -7.80
CA ASP A 255 17.81 9.59 -7.83
C ASP A 255 18.64 9.77 -6.54
N GLU A 256 18.06 9.53 -5.37
CA GLU A 256 18.76 9.64 -4.08
C GLU A 256 19.88 8.59 -3.97
N PHE A 257 19.63 7.36 -4.42
CA PHE A 257 20.67 6.32 -4.51
C PHE A 257 21.79 6.74 -5.46
N THR A 258 21.46 7.22 -6.65
CA THR A 258 22.44 7.65 -7.66
C THR A 258 23.30 8.80 -7.14
N ALA A 259 22.66 9.80 -6.52
CA ALA A 259 23.36 10.94 -5.93
C ALA A 259 24.34 10.49 -4.84
N SER A 260 23.89 9.62 -3.92
CA SER A 260 24.76 9.07 -2.87
C SER A 260 25.86 8.17 -3.45
N LEU A 261 25.57 7.36 -4.48
CA LEU A 261 26.54 6.48 -5.12
C LEU A 261 27.69 7.28 -5.74
N ILE A 262 27.37 8.33 -6.50
CA ILE A 262 28.37 9.19 -7.15
C ILE A 262 29.18 9.96 -6.10
N ALA A 263 28.53 10.49 -5.06
CA ALA A 263 29.20 11.21 -3.98
C ALA A 263 30.24 10.33 -3.24
N ASP A 264 29.97 9.04 -3.09
CA ASP A 264 30.86 8.08 -2.43
C ASP A 264 31.84 7.37 -3.40
N GLY A 265 31.94 7.82 -4.65
CA GLY A 265 32.93 7.36 -5.63
C GLY A 265 32.51 6.18 -6.50
N GLY A 266 31.22 5.81 -6.50
CA GLY A 266 30.64 4.87 -7.46
C GLY A 266 30.23 5.53 -8.78
N GLN A 267 29.79 4.70 -9.73
CA GLN A 267 29.38 5.10 -11.07
C GLN A 267 28.01 4.50 -11.42
N LEU A 268 27.11 5.35 -11.89
CA LEU A 268 25.87 4.92 -12.56
C LEU A 268 26.18 4.43 -13.98
N ILE A 269 25.71 3.24 -14.32
CA ILE A 269 25.75 2.70 -15.69
C ILE A 269 24.40 2.94 -16.35
N ASN A 270 24.37 3.81 -17.34
CA ASN A 270 23.17 4.15 -18.08
C ASN A 270 22.75 2.98 -18.98
N ILE A 271 21.53 2.47 -18.75
CA ILE A 271 20.87 1.45 -19.56
C ILE A 271 19.44 1.89 -19.86
N ASP A 272 18.85 1.32 -20.91
CA ASP A 272 17.41 1.44 -21.11
C ASP A 272 16.69 0.38 -20.26
N CYS A 273 16.16 0.82 -19.12
CA CYS A 273 15.41 -0.04 -18.21
C CYS A 273 14.33 0.74 -17.45
N ASP A 274 13.29 1.12 -18.20
CA ASP A 274 12.05 1.62 -17.63
C ASP A 274 10.99 0.51 -17.62
N MET A 275 10.64 0.03 -16.43
CA MET A 275 9.61 -0.98 -16.20
C MET A 275 8.20 -0.48 -16.56
N ALA A 276 7.97 0.83 -16.67
CA ALA A 276 6.68 1.35 -17.16
C ALA A 276 6.56 1.31 -18.68
N SER A 277 7.69 1.18 -19.41
CA SER A 277 7.69 1.17 -20.87
C SER A 277 6.98 -0.07 -21.43
N ALA A 278 6.21 0.12 -22.50
CA ALA A 278 5.62 -0.96 -23.26
C ALA A 278 6.66 -1.84 -23.98
N SER A 279 7.86 -1.29 -24.24
CA SER A 279 8.98 -2.02 -24.85
C SER A 279 9.90 -2.71 -23.84
N PHE A 280 9.57 -2.65 -22.54
CA PHE A 280 10.39 -3.23 -21.48
C PHE A 280 10.67 -4.73 -21.72
N ASN A 281 11.94 -5.12 -21.72
CA ASN A 281 12.37 -6.51 -21.82
C ASN A 281 13.51 -6.80 -20.83
N PRO A 282 13.31 -7.72 -19.86
CA PRO A 282 14.28 -7.96 -18.81
C PRO A 282 15.61 -8.52 -19.31
N SER A 283 15.58 -9.36 -20.36
CA SER A 283 16.78 -9.95 -20.94
C SER A 283 17.62 -8.93 -21.69
N THR A 284 16.99 -7.99 -22.39
CA THR A 284 17.67 -6.88 -23.07
C THR A 284 18.33 -5.97 -22.05
N SER A 285 17.62 -5.53 -21.01
CA SER A 285 18.18 -4.63 -19.98
C SER A 285 19.36 -5.25 -19.23
N ILE A 286 19.28 -6.55 -18.87
CA ILE A 286 20.41 -7.26 -18.26
C ILE A 286 21.60 -7.39 -19.22
N SER A 287 21.35 -7.71 -20.49
CA SER A 287 22.43 -7.82 -21.49
C SER A 287 23.14 -6.48 -21.68
N GLN A 288 22.38 -5.39 -21.76
CA GLN A 288 22.92 -4.04 -21.86
C GLN A 288 23.74 -3.68 -20.63
N ALA A 289 23.22 -3.93 -19.42
CA ALA A 289 23.93 -3.67 -18.16
C ALA A 289 25.31 -4.36 -18.13
N ILE A 290 25.35 -5.64 -18.48
CA ILE A 290 26.60 -6.41 -18.51
C ILE A 290 27.54 -5.88 -19.59
N SER A 291 27.06 -5.60 -20.80
CA SER A 291 27.90 -5.09 -21.89
C SER A 291 28.45 -3.68 -21.62
N SER A 292 27.73 -2.87 -20.83
CA SER A 292 28.17 -1.54 -20.39
C SER A 292 29.05 -1.60 -19.13
N GLY A 293 29.38 -2.81 -18.67
CA GLY A 293 30.30 -3.07 -17.57
C GLY A 293 29.72 -2.85 -16.18
N ALA A 294 28.40 -2.95 -16.00
CA ALA A 294 27.81 -2.94 -14.67
C ALA A 294 28.26 -4.18 -13.87
N ASP A 295 28.50 -4.01 -12.58
CA ASP A 295 28.78 -5.10 -11.62
C ASP A 295 27.62 -5.34 -10.64
N ALA A 296 26.61 -4.47 -10.67
CA ALA A 296 25.40 -4.53 -9.88
C ALA A 296 24.21 -3.86 -10.60
N ILE A 297 23.01 -4.15 -10.13
CA ILE A 297 21.78 -3.51 -10.58
C ILE A 297 20.88 -3.13 -9.40
N LEU A 298 20.36 -1.90 -9.42
CA LEU A 298 19.34 -1.40 -8.51
C LEU A 298 17.96 -1.56 -9.15
N LEU A 299 17.03 -2.19 -8.45
CA LEU A 299 15.64 -2.40 -8.87
C LEU A 299 14.69 -1.52 -8.05
N THR A 300 13.91 -0.65 -8.70
CA THR A 300 12.89 0.19 -8.05
C THR A 300 11.51 -0.02 -8.70
N PRO A 301 10.83 -1.15 -8.41
CA PRO A 301 9.52 -1.45 -9.00
C PRO A 301 8.37 -0.74 -8.30
N HIS A 302 7.32 -0.44 -9.07
CA HIS A 302 6.02 -0.11 -8.50
C HIS A 302 5.47 -1.34 -7.78
N ILE A 303 4.80 -1.15 -6.65
CA ILE A 303 4.34 -2.25 -5.79
C ILE A 303 3.31 -3.17 -6.48
N ASP A 304 2.59 -2.65 -7.48
CA ASP A 304 1.63 -3.43 -8.28
C ASP A 304 2.29 -4.09 -9.52
N GLN A 305 3.60 -3.90 -9.70
CA GLN A 305 4.37 -4.44 -10.84
C GLN A 305 5.67 -5.15 -10.38
N LEU A 306 5.69 -5.72 -9.18
CA LEU A 306 6.86 -6.41 -8.61
C LEU A 306 7.43 -7.51 -9.51
N GLU A 307 6.57 -8.22 -10.24
CA GLU A 307 6.98 -9.32 -11.12
C GLU A 307 7.99 -8.87 -12.19
N LYS A 308 7.93 -7.63 -12.67
CA LYS A 308 8.92 -7.11 -13.65
C LYS A 308 10.34 -7.08 -13.08
N SER A 309 10.51 -6.78 -11.78
CA SER A 309 11.81 -6.84 -11.12
C SER A 309 12.25 -8.27 -10.81
N ILE A 310 11.29 -9.17 -10.52
CA ILE A 310 11.58 -10.60 -10.38
C ILE A 310 12.06 -11.19 -11.72
N ASP A 311 11.47 -10.78 -12.84
CA ASP A 311 11.91 -11.20 -14.16
C ASP A 311 13.31 -10.68 -14.50
N ILE A 312 13.67 -9.46 -14.08
CA ILE A 312 15.05 -8.95 -14.16
C ILE A 312 16.00 -9.85 -13.35
N ALA A 313 15.63 -10.19 -12.11
CA ALA A 313 16.44 -11.08 -11.27
C ALA A 313 16.63 -12.48 -11.90
N ARG A 314 15.58 -13.03 -12.52
CA ARG A 314 15.62 -14.31 -13.25
C ARG A 314 16.50 -14.24 -14.50
N SER A 315 16.36 -13.18 -15.31
CA SER A 315 17.22 -12.94 -16.48
C SER A 315 18.67 -12.67 -16.09
N ASN A 316 18.92 -12.12 -14.89
CA ASN A 316 20.26 -11.88 -14.37
C ASN A 316 21.04 -13.18 -14.17
N LYS A 317 20.40 -14.28 -13.74
CA LYS A 317 21.06 -15.56 -13.44
C LYS A 317 22.27 -15.38 -12.50
N SER A 318 22.13 -14.50 -11.50
CA SER A 318 23.18 -14.14 -10.54
C SER A 318 24.46 -13.52 -11.12
N ARG A 319 24.43 -12.94 -12.33
CA ARG A 319 25.62 -12.31 -12.96
C ARG A 319 25.96 -10.93 -12.39
N LEU A 320 24.95 -10.16 -12.00
CA LEU A 320 25.06 -8.87 -11.33
C LEU A 320 24.61 -8.98 -9.87
N ALA A 321 25.24 -8.24 -8.95
CA ALA A 321 24.71 -8.11 -7.59
C ALA A 321 23.37 -7.37 -7.62
N LEU A 322 22.41 -7.82 -6.81
CA LEU A 322 21.05 -7.27 -6.79
C LEU A 322 20.84 -6.35 -5.58
N PHE A 323 20.39 -5.13 -5.85
CA PHE A 323 19.96 -4.15 -4.86
C PHE A 323 18.55 -3.66 -5.18
N SER A 324 17.79 -3.18 -4.19
CA SER A 324 16.45 -2.64 -4.46
C SER A 324 16.01 -1.55 -3.49
N SER A 325 14.97 -0.80 -3.87
CA SER A 325 14.17 0.02 -2.96
C SER A 325 13.40 -0.86 -1.95
N PRO A 326 12.84 -0.25 -0.88
CA PRO A 326 11.98 -0.98 0.07
C PRO A 326 10.75 -1.66 -0.55
N SER A 327 10.36 -1.29 -1.79
CA SER A 327 9.18 -1.84 -2.47
C SER A 327 9.25 -3.36 -2.64
N MET A 328 10.44 -3.94 -2.76
CA MET A 328 10.62 -5.40 -2.86
C MET A 328 10.65 -6.12 -1.52
N TYR A 329 10.47 -5.43 -0.38
CA TYR A 329 10.39 -6.07 0.92
C TYR A 329 8.98 -6.67 1.14
N THR A 330 8.68 -7.75 0.42
CA THR A 330 7.36 -8.41 0.40
C THR A 330 7.48 -9.93 0.40
N MET A 331 6.43 -10.63 0.85
CA MET A 331 6.37 -12.09 0.76
C MET A 331 6.32 -12.58 -0.70
N GLN A 332 5.69 -11.82 -1.61
CA GLN A 332 5.67 -12.14 -3.03
C GLN A 332 7.08 -12.19 -3.62
N THR A 333 7.96 -11.26 -3.23
CA THR A 333 9.36 -11.26 -3.66
C THR A 333 10.07 -12.56 -3.30
N LEU A 334 9.85 -13.09 -2.09
CA LEU A 334 10.44 -14.36 -1.67
C LEU A 334 9.81 -15.56 -2.39
N GLN A 335 8.48 -15.57 -2.54
CA GLN A 335 7.72 -16.68 -3.10
C GLN A 335 7.91 -16.82 -4.62
N SER A 336 7.75 -15.72 -5.37
CA SER A 336 7.89 -15.70 -6.83
C SER A 336 9.36 -15.66 -7.26
N GLY A 337 10.23 -15.02 -6.47
CA GLY A 337 11.65 -14.85 -6.81
C GLY A 337 12.51 -16.07 -6.49
N GLY A 338 12.26 -16.76 -5.38
CA GLY A 338 13.02 -17.95 -4.98
C GLY A 338 14.54 -17.75 -5.06
N SER A 339 15.23 -18.63 -5.78
CA SER A 339 16.69 -18.55 -5.97
C SER A 339 17.15 -17.34 -6.79
N ASP A 340 16.29 -16.81 -7.65
CA ASP A 340 16.67 -15.71 -8.57
C ASP A 340 16.91 -14.40 -7.81
N VAL A 341 16.28 -14.24 -6.64
CA VAL A 341 16.44 -13.07 -5.76
C VAL A 341 17.40 -13.35 -4.59
N ASN A 342 18.08 -14.49 -4.55
CA ASN A 342 19.06 -14.76 -3.51
C ASN A 342 20.19 -13.71 -3.54
N GLY A 343 20.52 -13.13 -2.37
CA GLY A 343 21.49 -12.04 -2.25
C GLY A 343 20.92 -10.64 -2.51
N LEU A 344 19.65 -10.51 -2.94
CA LEU A 344 18.98 -9.21 -3.09
C LEU A 344 19.02 -8.44 -1.77
N THR A 345 19.62 -7.25 -1.80
CA THR A 345 19.82 -6.41 -0.60
C THR A 345 19.05 -5.09 -0.72
N MET A 346 18.37 -4.68 0.35
CA MET A 346 17.54 -3.46 0.35
C MET A 346 17.46 -2.83 1.75
N PRO A 347 17.19 -1.51 1.84
CA PRO A 347 16.94 -0.86 3.10
C PRO A 347 15.51 -1.11 3.57
N VAL A 348 15.33 -1.18 4.88
CA VAL A 348 14.04 -1.34 5.56
C VAL A 348 13.95 -0.38 6.74
N VAL A 349 12.74 0.08 7.02
CA VAL A 349 12.43 0.93 8.18
C VAL A 349 12.06 0.11 9.42
N TRP A 350 11.72 -1.17 9.23
CA TRP A 350 11.29 -2.05 10.30
C TRP A 350 11.48 -3.51 9.87
N HIS A 351 11.80 -4.38 10.82
CA HIS A 351 11.89 -5.83 10.61
C HIS A 351 11.46 -6.56 11.89
N PRO A 352 10.75 -7.71 11.84
CA PRO A 352 10.29 -8.42 13.04
C PRO A 352 11.41 -8.77 14.02
N GLN A 353 12.61 -9.05 13.51
CA GLN A 353 13.78 -9.36 14.34
C GLN A 353 14.44 -8.13 14.98
N MET A 354 14.30 -6.92 14.40
CA MET A 354 14.76 -5.69 15.05
C MET A 354 13.96 -5.44 16.33
N GLU A 355 12.66 -5.70 16.26
CA GLU A 355 11.68 -5.32 17.28
C GLU A 355 11.06 -6.53 17.99
N LYS A 356 11.78 -7.67 18.05
CA LYS A 356 11.27 -8.93 18.60
C LYS A 356 10.78 -8.80 20.05
N ALA A 357 11.42 -7.91 20.80
CA ALA A 357 11.07 -7.64 22.19
C ALA A 357 9.94 -6.61 22.36
N SER A 358 9.58 -5.87 21.30
CA SER A 358 8.59 -4.80 21.38
C SER A 358 7.21 -5.34 21.73
N VAL A 359 6.46 -4.55 22.48
CA VAL A 359 5.08 -4.88 22.88
C VAL A 359 4.21 -5.10 21.64
N PHE A 360 4.38 -4.22 20.65
CA PHE A 360 3.72 -4.33 19.35
C PHE A 360 3.95 -5.68 18.68
N THR A 361 5.20 -6.13 18.49
CA THR A 361 5.50 -7.37 17.75
C THR A 361 4.87 -8.59 18.43
N LYS A 362 4.92 -8.65 19.76
CA LYS A 362 4.32 -9.74 20.56
C LYS A 362 2.80 -9.74 20.43
N GLN A 363 2.16 -8.58 20.57
CA GLN A 363 0.71 -8.44 20.46
C GLN A 363 0.22 -8.70 19.04
N ALA A 364 0.90 -8.16 18.03
CA ALA A 364 0.62 -8.37 16.62
C ALA A 364 0.67 -9.86 16.27
N THR A 365 1.72 -10.57 16.68
CA THR A 365 1.85 -12.01 16.42
C THR A 365 0.69 -12.80 16.99
N LYS A 366 0.26 -12.47 18.22
CA LYS A 366 -0.88 -13.11 18.87
C LYS A 366 -2.20 -12.74 18.20
N LEU A 367 -2.40 -11.47 17.86
CA LEU A 367 -3.64 -10.94 17.30
C LEU A 367 -3.89 -11.50 15.90
N TRP A 368 -2.86 -11.54 15.05
CA TRP A 368 -2.96 -11.92 13.64
C TRP A 368 -2.65 -13.38 13.36
N GLY A 369 -2.26 -14.16 14.38
CA GLY A 369 -1.91 -15.58 14.24
C GLY A 369 -0.63 -15.82 13.44
N GLY A 370 0.23 -14.81 13.28
CA GLY A 370 1.43 -14.87 12.46
C GLY A 370 2.24 -13.58 12.48
N GLN A 371 3.42 -13.62 11.86
CA GLN A 371 4.28 -12.44 11.77
C GLN A 371 3.63 -11.36 10.90
N VAL A 372 3.82 -10.10 11.30
CA VAL A 372 3.44 -8.91 10.53
C VAL A 372 4.66 -8.31 9.85
N ASN A 373 4.43 -7.37 8.93
CA ASN A 373 5.48 -6.73 8.17
C ASN A 373 5.60 -5.23 8.47
N TRP A 374 6.52 -4.58 7.76
CA TRP A 374 6.80 -3.16 7.94
C TRP A 374 5.62 -2.24 7.61
N ARG A 375 4.75 -2.59 6.65
CA ARG A 375 3.54 -1.78 6.33
C ARG A 375 2.53 -1.82 7.46
N THR A 376 2.38 -2.98 8.10
CA THR A 376 1.59 -3.09 9.33
C THR A 376 2.19 -2.24 10.45
N ALA A 377 3.51 -2.30 10.65
CA ALA A 377 4.20 -1.50 11.67
C ALA A 377 4.05 0.02 11.43
N THR A 378 4.23 0.50 10.20
CA THR A 378 4.15 1.94 9.90
C THR A 378 2.73 2.47 9.84
N ALA A 379 1.75 1.65 9.45
CA ALA A 379 0.33 2.00 9.58
C ALA A 379 -0.10 2.06 11.05
N TYR A 380 0.39 1.15 11.88
CA TYR A 380 0.21 1.21 13.34
C TYR A 380 0.82 2.51 13.89
N ASP A 381 2.04 2.86 13.50
CA ASP A 381 2.71 4.09 13.94
C ASP A 381 1.98 5.38 13.53
N ALA A 382 1.48 5.43 12.29
CA ALA A 382 0.63 6.52 11.82
C ALA A 382 -0.63 6.66 12.67
N THR A 383 -1.29 5.53 12.97
CA THR A 383 -2.51 5.51 13.78
C THR A 383 -2.24 5.88 15.24
N GLN A 384 -1.15 5.40 15.83
CA GLN A 384 -0.73 5.78 17.19
C GLN A 384 -0.45 7.27 17.29
N ALA A 385 0.20 7.87 16.29
CA ALA A 385 0.45 9.31 16.28
C ALA A 385 -0.87 10.10 16.29
N ILE A 386 -1.83 9.71 15.45
CA ILE A 386 -3.16 10.31 15.43
C ILE A 386 -3.87 10.11 16.78
N ILE A 387 -3.86 8.90 17.36
CA ILE A 387 -4.48 8.60 18.66
C ILE A 387 -3.91 9.50 19.76
N GLN A 388 -2.59 9.61 19.90
CA GLN A 388 -2.01 10.47 20.93
C GLN A 388 -2.28 11.95 20.69
N GLY A 389 -2.31 12.37 19.42
CA GLY A 389 -2.72 13.72 19.05
C GLY A 389 -4.15 14.02 19.50
N LEU A 390 -5.10 13.12 19.19
CA LEU A 390 -6.52 13.25 19.51
C LEU A 390 -6.83 13.15 21.01
N LYS A 391 -5.92 12.62 21.84
CA LYS A 391 -6.06 12.75 23.30
C LYS A 391 -5.97 14.21 23.76
N LYS A 392 -5.27 15.06 23.01
CA LYS A 392 -5.04 16.49 23.31
C LYS A 392 -5.81 17.42 22.38
N ALA A 393 -6.49 16.89 21.36
CA ALA A 393 -7.11 17.65 20.29
C ALA A 393 -8.52 17.15 19.98
N SER A 394 -9.43 18.08 19.73
CA SER A 394 -10.82 17.83 19.37
C SER A 394 -11.16 18.26 17.93
N THR A 395 -10.30 19.08 17.32
CA THR A 395 -10.46 19.58 15.95
C THR A 395 -9.27 19.21 15.06
N ARG A 396 -9.44 19.33 13.73
CA ARG A 396 -8.35 19.06 12.77
C ARG A 396 -7.15 20.00 12.97
N SER A 397 -7.39 21.28 13.26
CA SER A 397 -6.33 22.27 13.49
C SER A 397 -5.59 22.02 14.80
N GLU A 398 -6.29 21.66 15.89
CA GLU A 398 -5.66 21.26 17.15
C GLU A 398 -4.82 19.98 16.98
N LEU A 399 -5.31 19.01 16.21
CA LEU A 399 -4.57 17.79 15.92
C LEU A 399 -3.29 18.11 15.15
N GLN A 400 -3.39 18.93 14.10
CA GLN A 400 -2.24 19.38 13.33
C GLN A 400 -1.22 20.13 14.20
N ALA A 401 -1.66 21.06 15.04
CA ALA A 401 -0.80 21.79 15.97
C ALA A 401 -0.10 20.84 16.96
N THR A 402 -0.83 19.86 17.48
CA THR A 402 -0.27 18.84 18.39
C THR A 402 0.82 18.02 17.70
N LEU A 403 0.58 17.56 16.47
CA LEU A 403 1.55 16.75 15.71
C LEU A 403 2.77 17.55 15.24
N ARG A 404 2.65 18.87 15.05
CA ARG A 404 3.78 19.76 14.73
C ARG A 404 4.59 20.21 15.95
N ASN A 405 4.09 19.99 17.15
CA ASN A 405 4.84 20.35 18.35
C ASN A 405 6.16 19.54 18.37
N PRO A 406 7.34 20.18 18.47
CA PRO A 406 8.63 19.49 18.53
C PRO A 406 8.74 18.49 19.69
N GLU A 407 7.97 18.69 20.76
CA GLU A 407 7.89 17.80 21.92
C GLU A 407 6.89 16.65 21.73
N PHE A 408 6.18 16.60 20.59
CA PHE A 408 5.30 15.49 20.29
C PHE A 408 6.08 14.18 20.18
N SER A 409 5.60 13.16 20.87
CA SER A 409 6.08 11.80 20.72
C SER A 409 5.03 10.78 21.13
N THR A 410 5.13 9.58 20.55
CA THR A 410 4.37 8.41 20.98
C THR A 410 5.18 7.14 20.84
N THR A 411 4.86 6.12 21.65
CA THR A 411 5.33 4.76 21.42
C THR A 411 4.86 4.28 20.04
N GLY A 412 5.78 3.69 19.28
CA GLY A 412 5.51 3.03 18.01
C GLY A 412 5.74 1.52 18.05
N ALA A 413 5.68 0.89 16.87
CA ALA A 413 5.90 -0.52 16.62
C ALA A 413 7.36 -0.97 16.85
N GLY A 414 8.29 -0.04 16.75
CA GLY A 414 9.70 -0.20 17.09
C GLY A 414 10.21 1.03 17.84
N GLU A 415 10.73 1.99 17.08
CA GLU A 415 11.20 3.27 17.63
C GLU A 415 10.04 4.22 17.98
N VAL A 416 10.30 5.15 18.90
CA VAL A 416 9.39 6.27 19.22
C VAL A 416 9.04 7.03 17.94
N VAL A 417 7.75 7.33 17.75
CA VAL A 417 7.28 8.15 16.63
C VAL A 417 7.44 9.62 17.01
N LYS A 418 8.22 10.34 16.21
CA LYS A 418 8.40 11.81 16.23
C LYS A 418 8.47 12.33 14.81
N PHE A 419 7.99 13.54 14.59
CA PHE A 419 8.05 14.20 13.28
C PHE A 419 9.11 15.29 13.27
N LEU A 420 9.90 15.33 12.20
CA LEU A 420 10.77 16.44 11.86
C LEU A 420 9.91 17.65 11.45
N PRO A 421 10.45 18.88 11.40
CA PRO A 421 9.73 20.05 10.91
C PRO A 421 9.14 19.87 9.51
N THR A 422 9.74 19.00 8.68
CA THR A 422 9.24 18.63 7.34
C THR A 422 7.96 17.78 7.36
N GLY A 423 7.61 17.18 8.51
CA GLY A 423 6.51 16.21 8.65
C GLY A 423 6.96 14.75 8.48
N ASP A 424 8.24 14.51 8.19
CA ASP A 424 8.80 13.17 8.08
C ASP A 424 9.11 12.56 9.43
N ARG A 425 9.02 11.24 9.53
CA ARG A 425 9.50 10.53 10.72
C ARG A 425 11.01 10.45 10.70
N TYR A 426 11.64 10.72 11.84
CA TYR A 426 13.02 10.32 12.06
C TYR A 426 13.08 8.84 12.45
N THR A 427 13.76 8.02 11.65
CA THR A 427 14.07 6.63 11.99
C THR A 427 15.39 6.22 11.38
N ARG A 428 16.07 5.23 11.99
CA ARG A 428 17.32 4.70 11.49
C ARG A 428 17.07 3.44 10.66
N PRO A 429 17.17 3.52 9.32
CA PRO A 429 16.94 2.34 8.51
C PRO A 429 18.04 1.29 8.70
N ARG A 430 17.65 0.05 8.47
CA ARG A 430 18.52 -1.13 8.47
C ARG A 430 18.54 -1.73 7.09
N LEU A 431 19.45 -2.67 6.86
CA LEU A 431 19.49 -3.44 5.62
C LEU A 431 19.01 -4.86 5.87
N VAL A 432 18.32 -5.41 4.89
CA VAL A 432 18.04 -6.85 4.81
C VAL A 432 18.60 -7.40 3.51
N GLN A 433 18.94 -8.69 3.56
CA GLN A 433 19.33 -9.46 2.40
C GLN A 433 18.47 -10.70 2.31
N VAL A 434 18.00 -11.04 1.11
CA VAL A 434 17.36 -12.33 0.86
C VAL A 434 18.41 -13.42 0.97
N ARG A 435 18.18 -14.40 1.84
CA ARG A 435 19.06 -15.56 2.02
C ARG A 435 18.26 -16.85 1.98
N SER A 436 18.87 -17.89 1.43
CA SER A 436 18.36 -19.26 1.55
C SER A 436 18.58 -19.77 2.98
N THR A 437 17.53 -20.36 3.54
CA THR A 437 17.58 -21.21 4.74
C THR A 437 17.30 -22.65 4.33
N THR A 438 17.44 -23.61 5.27
CA THR A 438 17.22 -25.04 4.99
C THR A 438 15.83 -25.38 4.42
N ALA A 439 14.84 -24.49 4.53
CA ALA A 439 13.46 -24.75 4.08
C ALA A 439 12.87 -23.71 3.11
N LYS A 440 13.42 -22.48 3.02
CA LYS A 440 12.84 -21.37 2.22
C LYS A 440 13.78 -20.16 2.13
N TYR A 441 13.42 -19.17 1.34
CA TYR A 441 14.06 -17.85 1.33
C TYR A 441 13.44 -16.93 2.38
N GLU A 442 14.28 -16.14 3.05
CA GLU A 442 13.86 -15.16 4.05
C GLU A 442 14.66 -13.86 3.90
N PHE A 443 14.08 -12.75 4.37
CA PHE A 443 14.83 -11.51 4.58
C PHE A 443 15.60 -11.60 5.90
N VAL A 444 16.91 -11.47 5.84
CA VAL A 444 17.81 -11.53 7.00
C VAL A 444 18.43 -10.16 7.20
N LEU A 445 18.38 -9.65 8.44
CA LEU A 445 19.06 -8.41 8.79
C LEU A 445 20.56 -8.52 8.55
N ILE A 446 21.14 -7.49 7.95
CA ILE A 446 22.59 -7.38 7.76
C ILE A 446 23.10 -6.06 8.35
N ASP A 447 24.38 -6.06 8.72
CA ASP A 447 25.07 -4.84 9.12
C ASP A 447 25.53 -4.07 7.86
N PRO A 448 25.27 -2.75 7.77
CA PRO A 448 25.84 -1.92 6.72
C PRO A 448 27.37 -1.68 6.83
N GLN A 449 28.03 -2.11 7.91
CA GLN A 449 29.47 -1.88 8.16
C GLN A 449 30.43 -2.73 7.33
#